data_AF-A0A1D8MQY6-F1
#
_entry.id   AF-A0A1D8MQY6-F1
#
_cell.length_a   1.000
_cell.length_b   1.000
_cell.length_c   1.000
_cell.angle_alpha   90.00
_cell.angle_beta   90.00
_cell.angle_gamma   90.00
#
_symmetry.space_group_name_H-M   'P 1'
#
loop_
_entity.id
_entity.type
_entity.pdbx_description
1 polymer ?
#
loop_
_entity_poly.entity_id
_entity_poly.type
_entity_poly.pdbx_seq_one_letter_code
_entity_poly.pdbx_strand_id
1 'polypeptide(L)'
;MGDFKEHILFGFLTASIVSFLLRGYLFLQPLELILSVTMLVVGSILPDIDHENSYVHRAAKALASVGAAVLSLVLLPFPIHVNFVFSSAAFLLVYTSISSMRITHRGFTHSFSFCSTVTSLTVIASVYLYASPVPGLAVGLGMISHLMLDREFKIK
;
A
#
# COMPACT_ATOMS: atom_id res chain seq x y z
N MET A 1 -16.56 7.40 -10.55
CA MET A 1 -15.67 6.44 -9.89
C MET A 1 -14.38 6.48 -10.66
N GLY A 2 -13.26 6.65 -9.97
CA GLY A 2 -11.97 6.82 -10.62
C GLY A 2 -11.56 5.54 -11.34
N ASP A 3 -11.04 5.64 -12.56
CA ASP A 3 -10.25 4.54 -13.09
C ASP A 3 -8.83 4.56 -12.47
N PHE A 4 -8.06 3.48 -12.64
CA PHE A 4 -6.70 3.38 -12.08
C PHE A 4 -5.79 4.56 -12.49
N LYS A 5 -5.95 5.10 -13.70
CA LYS A 5 -5.15 6.24 -14.18
C LYS A 5 -5.60 7.53 -13.50
N GLU A 6 -6.90 7.70 -13.29
CA GLU A 6 -7.46 8.82 -12.54
C GLU A 6 -7.00 8.80 -11.07
N HIS A 7 -6.94 7.63 -10.42
CA HIS A 7 -6.39 7.50 -9.05
C HIS A 7 -4.92 7.90 -8.98
N ILE A 8 -4.09 7.47 -9.94
CA ILE A 8 -2.69 7.90 -10.01
C ILE A 8 -2.58 9.40 -10.28
N LEU A 9 -3.35 9.92 -11.23
CA LEU A 9 -3.30 11.34 -11.61
C LEU A 9 -3.75 12.22 -10.45
N PHE A 10 -4.82 11.85 -9.77
CA PHE A 10 -5.34 12.59 -8.62
C PHE A 10 -4.41 12.49 -7.41
N GLY A 11 -3.76 11.34 -7.21
CA GLY A 11 -2.64 11.18 -6.27
C GLY A 11 -1.50 12.15 -6.60
N PHE A 12 -1.02 12.17 -7.84
CA PHE A 12 0.06 13.05 -8.27
C PHE A 12 -0.31 14.55 -8.14
N LEU A 13 -1.54 14.91 -8.49
CA LEU A 13 -2.07 16.27 -8.32
C LEU A 13 -2.08 16.65 -6.83
N THR A 14 -2.56 15.75 -5.98
CA THR A 14 -2.57 15.95 -4.52
C THR A 14 -1.14 16.11 -3.99
N ALA A 15 -0.19 15.28 -4.43
CA ALA A 15 1.22 15.41 -4.06
C ALA A 15 1.81 16.76 -4.48
N SER A 16 1.49 17.22 -5.70
CA SER A 16 1.96 18.49 -6.23
C SER A 16 1.41 19.68 -5.43
N ILE A 17 0.10 19.67 -5.13
CA ILE A 17 -0.56 20.72 -4.34
C ILE A 17 -0.01 20.74 -2.92
N VAL A 18 0.05 19.59 -2.24
CA VAL A 18 0.55 19.49 -0.87
C VAL A 18 2.01 19.95 -0.80
N SER A 19 2.85 19.52 -1.73
CA SER A 19 4.26 19.94 -1.79
C SER A 19 4.39 21.44 -2.03
N PHE A 20 3.55 22.03 -2.89
CA PHE A 20 3.54 23.46 -3.15
C PHE A 20 3.09 24.26 -1.92
N LEU A 21 2.01 23.85 -1.25
CA LEU A 21 1.47 24.53 -0.07
C LEU A 21 2.43 24.48 1.13
N LEU A 22 3.16 23.38 1.27
CA LEU A 22 4.12 23.19 2.36
C LEU A 22 5.51 23.76 2.04
N ARG A 23 5.72 24.26 0.82
CA ARG A 23 6.98 24.86 0.40
C ARG A 23 7.30 26.07 1.29
N GLY A 24 8.35 25.95 2.09
CA GLY A 24 8.80 26.99 3.03
C GLY A 24 8.32 26.81 4.47
N TYR A 25 7.38 25.91 4.74
CA TYR A 25 6.97 25.53 6.09
C TYR A 25 7.70 24.29 6.61
N LEU A 26 8.01 23.35 5.71
CA LEU A 26 8.76 22.14 6.04
C LEU A 26 10.11 22.17 5.32
N PHE A 27 11.19 22.06 6.09
CA PHE A 27 12.51 21.82 5.54
C PHE A 27 12.71 20.31 5.38
N LEU A 28 12.17 19.77 4.28
CA LEU A 28 12.31 18.35 3.96
C LEU A 28 13.65 18.11 3.28
N GLN A 29 14.36 17.06 3.70
CA GLN A 29 15.54 16.62 2.97
C GLN A 29 15.11 16.08 1.58
N PRO A 30 15.98 16.13 0.55
CA PRO A 30 15.62 15.66 -0.79
C PRO A 30 15.09 14.22 -0.81
N LEU A 31 15.69 13.33 -0.02
CA LEU A 31 15.25 11.94 0.09
C LEU A 31 13.84 11.85 0.71
N GLU A 32 13.59 12.61 1.77
CA GLU A 32 12.29 12.66 2.44
C GLU A 32 11.20 13.14 1.47
N LEU A 33 11.47 14.16 0.67
CA LEU A 33 10.56 14.64 -0.36
C LEU A 33 10.24 13.56 -1.40
N ILE A 34 11.27 12.88 -1.92
CA ILE A 34 11.09 11.78 -2.89
C ILE A 34 10.24 10.66 -2.28
N LEU A 35 10.54 10.29 -1.02
CA LEU A 35 9.77 9.28 -0.31
C LEU A 35 8.32 9.72 -0.10
N SER A 36 8.07 10.95 0.31
CA SER A 36 6.72 11.48 0.51
C SER A 36 5.90 11.50 -0.78
N VAL A 37 6.46 11.96 -1.91
CA VAL A 37 5.75 11.92 -3.19
C VAL A 37 5.43 10.49 -3.61
N THR A 38 6.41 9.58 -3.45
CA THR A 38 6.22 8.15 -3.76
C THR A 38 5.13 7.53 -2.90
N MET A 39 5.19 7.75 -1.58
CA MET A 39 4.25 7.20 -0.61
C MET A 39 2.83 7.74 -0.78
N LEU A 40 2.69 8.99 -1.26
CA LEU A 40 1.39 9.55 -1.58
C LEU A 40 0.76 8.84 -2.79
N VAL A 41 1.53 8.61 -3.86
CA VAL A 41 1.04 7.84 -5.03
C VAL A 41 0.73 6.39 -4.63
N VAL A 42 1.56 5.76 -3.80
CA VAL A 42 1.28 4.42 -3.26
C VAL A 42 -0.02 4.42 -2.45
N GLY A 43 -0.22 5.41 -1.58
CA GLY A 43 -1.44 5.58 -0.80
C GLY A 43 -2.68 5.78 -1.68
N SER A 44 -2.55 6.50 -2.79
CA SER A 44 -3.67 6.79 -3.70
C SER A 44 -4.11 5.64 -4.57
N ILE A 45 -3.39 4.52 -4.58
CA ILE A 45 -3.79 3.29 -5.28
C ILE A 45 -4.01 2.12 -4.31
N LEU A 46 -3.65 2.28 -3.03
CA LEU A 46 -3.72 1.21 -2.04
C LEU A 46 -5.14 0.67 -1.83
N PRO A 47 -6.21 1.50 -1.80
CA PRO A 47 -7.58 0.99 -1.66
C PRO A 47 -8.01 0.08 -2.82
N ASP A 48 -7.44 0.21 -4.01
CA ASP A 48 -7.77 -0.67 -5.15
C ASP A 48 -7.35 -2.15 -4.94
N ILE A 49 -6.67 -2.49 -3.85
CA ILE A 49 -6.41 -3.89 -3.44
C ILE A 49 -7.71 -4.69 -3.32
N ASP A 50 -8.83 -4.03 -2.99
CA ASP A 50 -10.11 -4.71 -2.80
C ASP A 50 -10.90 -4.99 -4.09
N HIS A 51 -10.35 -4.62 -5.24
CA HIS A 51 -10.92 -4.92 -6.55
C HIS A 51 -10.16 -6.09 -7.19
N GLU A 52 -10.78 -7.28 -7.29
CA GLU A 52 -10.13 -8.52 -7.78
C GLU A 52 -9.44 -8.38 -9.15
N ASN A 53 -10.04 -7.63 -10.08
CA ASN A 53 -9.45 -7.35 -11.39
C ASN A 53 -8.55 -6.11 -11.47
N SER A 54 -8.20 -5.45 -10.36
CA SER A 54 -7.30 -4.31 -10.39
C SER A 54 -5.84 -4.74 -10.56
N TYR A 55 -5.02 -3.84 -11.13
CA TYR A 55 -3.58 -4.07 -11.21
C TYR A 55 -2.96 -4.18 -9.81
N VAL A 56 -3.46 -3.38 -8.86
CA VAL A 56 -2.96 -3.34 -7.48
C VAL A 56 -3.24 -4.64 -6.76
N HIS A 57 -4.45 -5.19 -6.87
CA HIS A 57 -4.80 -6.48 -6.29
C HIS A 57 -3.91 -7.60 -6.83
N ARG A 58 -3.71 -7.66 -8.15
CA ARG A 58 -2.82 -8.67 -8.77
C ARG A 58 -1.37 -8.54 -8.31
N ALA A 59 -0.87 -7.30 -8.21
CA ALA A 59 0.48 -7.03 -7.72
C ALA A 59 0.64 -7.42 -6.23
N ALA A 60 -0.30 -7.00 -5.38
CA ALA A 60 -0.31 -7.34 -3.96
C ALA A 60 -0.36 -8.85 -3.73
N LYS A 61 -1.20 -9.57 -4.49
CA LYS A 61 -1.26 -11.03 -4.48
C LYS A 61 0.08 -11.65 -4.84
N ALA A 62 0.69 -11.23 -5.95
CA ALA A 62 1.99 -11.76 -6.38
C ALA A 62 3.08 -11.49 -5.34
N LEU A 63 3.16 -10.26 -4.81
CA LEU A 63 4.14 -9.89 -3.79
C LEU A 63 3.96 -10.67 -2.49
N ALA A 64 2.72 -10.86 -2.02
CA ALA A 64 2.44 -11.67 -0.84
C ALA A 64 2.86 -13.13 -1.04
N SER A 65 2.57 -13.72 -2.20
CA SER A 65 2.97 -15.10 -2.52
C SER A 65 4.49 -15.26 -2.60
N VAL A 66 5.18 -14.33 -3.27
CA VAL A 66 6.66 -14.34 -3.34
C VAL A 66 7.26 -14.12 -1.95
N GLY A 67 6.72 -13.18 -1.17
CA GLY A 67 7.15 -12.91 0.20
C GLY A 67 7.05 -14.14 1.08
N ALA A 68 5.93 -14.88 1.01
CA ALA A 68 5.76 -16.14 1.74
C ALA A 68 6.78 -17.20 1.32
N ALA A 69 7.08 -17.31 0.03
CA ALA A 69 8.10 -18.23 -0.48
C ALA A 69 9.49 -17.87 0.06
N VAL A 70 9.87 -16.59 0.00
CA VAL A 70 11.16 -16.11 0.48
C VAL A 70 11.29 -16.28 1.99
N LEU A 71 10.25 -15.95 2.76
CA LEU A 71 10.24 -16.17 4.21
C LEU A 71 10.39 -17.66 4.55
N SER A 72 9.69 -18.54 3.83
CA SER A 72 9.85 -19.99 4.00
C SER A 72 11.29 -20.43 3.69
N LEU A 73 11.92 -19.89 2.65
CA LEU A 73 13.29 -20.23 2.27
C LEU A 73 14.32 -19.78 3.32
N VAL A 74 14.11 -18.61 3.91
CA VAL A 74 15.06 -17.96 4.85
C VAL A 74 14.89 -18.47 6.28
N LEU A 75 13.66 -18.71 6.72
CA LEU A 75 13.36 -19.00 8.14
C LEU A 75 13.37 -20.48 8.48
N LEU A 76 13.17 -21.37 7.50
CA LEU A 76 13.13 -22.81 7.77
C LEU A 76 14.56 -23.41 7.81
N PRO A 77 14.93 -24.11 8.89
CA PRO A 77 16.28 -24.65 9.05
C PRO A 77 16.44 -26.04 8.41
N PHE A 78 15.86 -26.28 7.22
CA PHE A 78 16.00 -27.56 6.51
C PHE A 78 17.01 -27.48 5.36
N PRO A 79 17.47 -28.63 4.83
CA PRO A 79 18.26 -28.67 3.61
C PRO A 79 17.56 -27.97 2.43
N ILE A 80 18.35 -27.42 1.50
CA ILE A 80 17.84 -26.59 0.40
C ILE A 80 16.72 -27.24 -0.43
N HIS A 81 16.78 -28.55 -0.65
CA HIS A 81 15.75 -29.29 -1.39
C HIS A 81 14.43 -29.37 -0.62
N VAL A 82 14.49 -29.50 0.72
CA VAL A 82 13.30 -29.47 1.59
C VAL A 82 12.74 -28.06 1.67
N ASN A 83 13.60 -27.04 1.83
CA ASN A 83 13.17 -25.64 1.82
C ASN A 83 12.53 -25.24 0.49
N PHE A 84 13.02 -25.75 -0.64
CA PHE A 84 12.41 -25.51 -1.95
C PHE A 84 10.96 -26.02 -2.02
N VAL A 85 10.71 -27.22 -1.49
CA VAL A 85 9.35 -27.79 -1.40
C VAL A 85 8.45 -26.92 -0.53
N PHE A 86 8.89 -26.56 0.68
CA PHE A 86 8.10 -25.69 1.57
C PHE A 86 7.87 -24.30 1.00
N SER A 87 8.87 -23.71 0.34
CA SER A 87 8.76 -22.39 -0.29
C SER A 87 7.77 -22.40 -1.45
N SER A 88 7.79 -23.46 -2.27
CA SER A 88 6.82 -23.66 -3.34
C SER A 88 5.41 -23.87 -2.79
N ALA A 89 5.27 -24.65 -1.71
CA ALA A 89 3.99 -24.83 -1.03
C ALA A 89 3.47 -23.52 -0.44
N ALA A 90 4.32 -22.73 0.24
CA ALA A 90 3.97 -21.44 0.80
C ALA A 90 3.50 -20.45 -0.27
N PHE A 91 4.21 -20.38 -1.41
CA PHE A 91 3.80 -19.58 -2.57
C PHE A 91 2.39 -19.97 -3.02
N LEU A 92 2.18 -21.26 -3.32
CA LEU A 92 0.91 -21.77 -3.85
C LEU A 92 -0.23 -21.59 -2.85
N LEU A 93 0.01 -21.84 -1.56
CA LEU A 93 -0.98 -21.67 -0.50
C LEU A 93 -1.43 -20.23 -0.42
N VAL A 94 -0.51 -19.26 -0.37
CA VAL A 94 -0.88 -17.83 -0.30
C VAL A 94 -1.55 -17.39 -1.59
N TYR A 95 -1.02 -17.78 -2.76
CA TYR A 95 -1.58 -17.41 -4.05
C TYR A 95 -3.04 -17.90 -4.22
N THR A 96 -3.29 -19.17 -3.90
CA THR A 96 -4.62 -19.77 -4.01
C THR A 96 -5.56 -19.25 -2.93
N SER A 97 -5.07 -19.04 -1.70
CA SER A 97 -5.86 -18.44 -0.61
C SER A 97 -6.39 -17.08 -1.01
N ILE A 98 -5.52 -16.15 -1.46
CA ILE A 98 -5.93 -14.81 -1.91
C ILE A 98 -6.85 -14.92 -3.13
N SER A 99 -6.57 -15.82 -4.08
CA SER A 99 -7.42 -15.99 -5.27
C SER A 99 -8.81 -16.57 -4.96
N SER A 100 -8.95 -17.27 -3.83
CA SER A 100 -10.23 -17.84 -3.38
C SER A 100 -11.05 -16.89 -2.51
N MET A 101 -10.44 -15.81 -2.00
CA MET A 101 -11.14 -14.79 -1.23
C MET A 101 -12.07 -14.03 -2.16
N ARG A 102 -13.38 -14.08 -1.86
CA ARG A 102 -14.35 -13.18 -2.51
C ARG A 102 -14.18 -11.81 -1.90
N ILE A 103 -13.49 -10.92 -2.60
CA ILE A 103 -13.33 -9.55 -2.13
C ILE A 103 -14.47 -8.72 -2.67
N THR A 104 -15.24 -8.14 -1.75
CA THR A 104 -16.28 -7.20 -2.14
C THR A 104 -15.62 -5.94 -2.67
N HIS A 105 -16.02 -5.53 -3.88
CA HIS A 105 -15.63 -4.25 -4.45
C HIS A 105 -16.01 -3.13 -3.46
N ARG A 106 -15.05 -2.28 -3.07
CA ARG A 106 -15.20 -1.29 -1.97
C ARG A 106 -15.43 -1.97 -0.61
N GLY A 107 -14.55 -2.91 -0.31
CA GLY A 107 -14.51 -3.69 0.90
C GLY A 107 -13.98 -2.87 2.08
N PHE A 108 -13.19 -3.52 2.94
CA PHE A 108 -12.67 -2.88 4.16
C PHE A 108 -11.66 -1.77 3.87
N THR A 109 -11.01 -1.77 2.70
CA THR A 109 -9.98 -0.78 2.37
C THR A 109 -10.55 0.61 2.08
N HIS A 110 -11.83 0.68 1.72
CA HIS A 110 -12.61 1.91 1.54
C HIS A 110 -13.28 2.40 2.85
N SER A 111 -12.60 2.18 3.99
CA SER A 111 -13.07 2.62 5.31
C SER A 111 -12.12 3.62 5.96
N PHE A 112 -12.68 4.54 6.75
CA PHE A 112 -11.87 5.47 7.54
C PHE A 112 -10.96 4.74 8.53
N SER A 113 -11.46 3.64 9.12
CA SER A 113 -10.68 2.79 10.02
C SER A 113 -9.44 2.23 9.35
N PHE A 114 -9.56 1.68 8.14
CA PHE A 114 -8.41 1.18 7.38
C PHE A 114 -7.42 2.29 7.05
N CYS A 115 -7.91 3.44 6.56
CA CYS A 115 -7.07 4.62 6.31
C CYS A 115 -6.29 5.05 7.56
N SER A 116 -6.96 5.15 8.71
CA SER A 116 -6.35 5.53 9.98
C SER A 116 -5.30 4.52 10.45
N THR A 117 -5.60 3.21 10.37
CA THR A 117 -4.66 2.15 10.74
C THR A 117 -3.43 2.14 9.85
N VAL A 118 -3.60 2.18 8.52
CA VAL A 118 -2.47 2.19 7.57
C VAL A 118 -1.63 3.45 7.74
N THR A 119 -2.26 4.61 7.88
CA THR A 119 -1.54 5.87 8.12
C THR A 119 -0.74 5.81 9.43
N SER A 120 -1.33 5.31 10.51
CA SER A 120 -0.65 5.19 11.81
C SER A 120 0.56 4.25 11.72
N LEU A 121 0.39 3.09 11.10
CA LEU A 121 1.47 2.11 10.91
C LEU A 121 2.61 2.66 10.05
N THR A 122 2.27 3.35 8.95
CA THR A 122 3.26 3.93 8.04
C THR A 122 3.96 5.14 8.65
N VAL A 123 3.30 5.95 9.49
CA VAL A 123 3.94 7.01 10.28
C VAL A 123 4.94 6.40 11.27
N ILE A 124 4.55 5.37 12.03
CA ILE A 124 5.46 4.70 12.96
C ILE A 124 6.68 4.13 12.22
N ALA A 125 6.46 3.42 11.11
CA ALA A 125 7.53 2.87 10.29
C ALA A 125 8.44 3.97 9.72
N SER A 126 7.85 5.07 9.25
CA SER A 126 8.61 6.20 8.69
C SER A 126 9.48 6.90 9.75
N VAL A 127 8.95 7.11 10.95
CA VAL A 127 9.72 7.66 12.06
C VAL A 127 10.86 6.71 12.45
N TYR A 128 10.59 5.41 12.49
CA TYR A 128 11.61 4.42 12.84
C TYR A 128 12.73 4.31 11.80
N LEU A 129 12.39 4.33 10.49
CA LEU A 129 13.34 4.10 9.40
C LEU A 129 14.05 5.39 8.94
N TYR A 130 13.38 6.53 9.02
CA TYR A 130 13.83 7.79 8.40
C TYR A 130 13.86 8.98 9.37
N ALA A 131 13.54 8.77 10.66
CA ALA A 131 13.41 9.84 11.65
C ALA A 131 12.44 10.97 11.26
N SER A 132 11.47 10.68 10.38
CA SER A 132 10.47 11.63 9.93
C SER A 132 9.08 10.99 9.82
N PRO A 133 8.01 11.66 10.26
CA PRO A 133 6.64 11.20 10.05
C PRO A 133 6.10 11.49 8.65
N VAL A 134 6.76 12.36 7.86
CA VAL A 134 6.18 12.97 6.65
C VAL A 134 5.90 11.93 5.56
N PRO A 135 6.79 10.97 5.22
CA PRO A 135 6.46 9.91 4.27
C PRO A 135 5.27 9.04 4.70
N GLY A 136 5.13 8.75 5.99
CA GLY A 136 3.97 8.00 6.52
C GLY A 136 2.66 8.79 6.41
N LEU A 137 2.67 10.08 6.76
CA LEU A 137 1.50 10.96 6.58
C LEU A 137 1.09 11.08 5.11
N ALA A 138 2.08 11.05 4.20
CA ALA A 138 1.84 11.10 2.76
C ALA A 138 1.00 9.91 2.27
N VAL A 139 1.20 8.70 2.84
CA VAL A 139 0.34 7.53 2.54
C VAL A 139 -1.12 7.85 2.88
N GLY A 140 -1.37 8.40 4.06
CA GLY A 140 -2.73 8.77 4.50
C GLY A 140 -3.38 9.81 3.59
N LEU A 141 -2.64 10.84 3.18
CA LEU A 141 -3.12 11.84 2.23
C LEU A 141 -3.43 11.24 0.86
N GLY A 142 -2.61 10.28 0.40
CA GLY A 142 -2.88 9.51 -0.80
C GLY A 142 -4.18 8.71 -0.70
N MET A 143 -4.37 7.98 0.41
CA MET A 143 -5.61 7.23 0.62
C MET A 143 -6.83 8.14 0.70
N ILE A 144 -6.74 9.29 1.37
CA ILE A 144 -7.83 10.26 1.42
C ILE A 144 -8.15 10.79 0.02
N SER A 145 -7.14 11.08 -0.80
CA SER A 145 -7.37 11.56 -2.18
C SER A 145 -8.09 10.52 -3.04
N HIS A 146 -7.71 9.25 -2.92
CA HIS A 146 -8.44 8.12 -3.53
C HIS A 146 -9.91 8.13 -3.11
N LEU A 147 -10.17 8.11 -1.80
CA LEU A 147 -11.53 8.02 -1.28
C LEU A 147 -12.38 9.26 -1.66
N MET A 148 -11.77 10.45 -1.71
CA MET A 148 -12.42 11.67 -2.18
C MET A 148 -12.84 11.58 -3.66
N LEU A 149 -12.01 10.96 -4.50
CA LEU A 149 -12.31 10.76 -5.91
C LEU A 149 -13.48 9.79 -6.10
N ASP A 150 -13.52 8.73 -5.29
CA ASP A 150 -14.57 7.72 -5.35
C ASP A 150 -15.89 8.16 -4.71
N ARG A 151 -15.88 9.22 -3.90
CA ARG A 151 -17.05 9.82 -3.21
C ARG A 151 -17.83 8.85 -2.31
N GLU A 152 -17.26 7.68 -2.03
CA GLU A 152 -17.88 6.65 -1.22
C GLU A 152 -16.97 6.28 -0.06
N PHE A 153 -17.45 6.55 1.15
CA PHE A 153 -16.71 6.32 2.38
C PHE A 153 -17.55 5.47 3.34
N LYS A 154 -17.00 4.36 3.81
CA LYS A 154 -17.57 3.65 4.96
C LYS A 154 -17.04 4.26 6.26
N ILE A 155 -17.94 4.83 7.05
CA ILE A 155 -17.65 5.39 8.38
C ILE A 155 -17.59 4.30 9.46
N LYS A 156 -17.99 3.06 9.14
CA LYS A 156 -17.90 1.88 10.01
C LYS A 156 -17.53 0.64 9.22
#